data_AF-A0A6I1F8I7-F1
#
_entry.id   AF-A0A6I1F8I7-F1
#
_cell.length_a   1.000
_cell.length_b   1.000
_cell.length_c   1.000
_cell.angle_alpha   90.00
_cell.angle_beta   90.00
_cell.angle_gamma   90.00
#
_symmetry.space_group_name_H-M   'P 1'
#
loop_
_entity.id
_entity.type
_entity.pdbx_description
1 polymer ?
#
loop_
_entity_poly.entity_id
_entity_poly.type
_entity_poly.pdbx_seq_one_letter_code
_entity_poly.pdbx_strand_id
1 'polypeptide(L)'
;MPIIVIILITLIILCFPFLYFYKKSKMSPWIIFLGYIICATPMLYFYIDDVIQQYEDANIGLGLAIFSTWFLTVCMYITMFIYFLLRRKKK
;
A
#
# COMPACT_ATOMS: atom_id res chain seq x y z
N MET A 1 8.89 6.17 18.66
CA MET A 1 9.64 5.60 17.52
C MET A 1 9.84 6.69 16.49
N PRO A 2 10.98 6.75 15.80
CA PRO A 2 11.14 7.70 14.69
C PRO A 2 10.13 7.36 13.57
N ILE A 3 9.53 8.38 12.95
CA ILE A 3 8.51 8.24 11.89
C ILE A 3 8.95 7.29 10.77
N ILE A 4 10.25 7.31 10.44
CA ILE A 4 10.84 6.40 9.45
C ILE A 4 10.63 4.92 9.79
N VAL A 5 10.68 4.53 11.07
CA VAL A 5 10.45 3.14 11.49
C VAL A 5 8.99 2.75 11.27
N ILE A 6 8.04 3.66 11.53
CA ILE A 6 6.61 3.43 11.29
C ILE A 6 6.37 3.24 9.78
N ILE A 7 7.01 4.05 8.94
CA ILE A 7 6.92 3.95 7.48
C ILE A 7 7.48 2.61 7.00
N LEU A 8 8.68 2.23 7.44
CA LEU A 8 9.29 0.96 7.06
C LEU A 8 8.43 -0.24 7.47
N ILE A 9 7.91 -0.24 8.71
CA ILE A 9 7.00 -1.28 9.19
C ILE A 9 5.74 -1.33 8.31
N THR A 10 5.16 -0.17 7.99
CA THR A 10 3.94 -0.09 7.16
C THR A 10 4.19 -0.65 5.76
N LEU A 11 5.30 -0.30 5.10
CA LEU A 11 5.66 -0.82 3.78
C LEU A 11 5.88 -2.34 3.80
N ILE A 12 6.54 -2.86 4.85
CA ILE A 12 6.74 -4.30 5.03
C ILE A 12 5.38 -5.01 5.20
N ILE A 13 4.51 -4.48 6.06
CA ILE A 13 3.17 -5.03 6.29
C ILE A 13 2.37 -5.03 4.98
N LEU A 14 2.42 -3.92 4.23
CA LEU A 14 1.75 -3.79 2.93
C LEU A 14 2.22 -4.85 1.94
N CYS A 15 3.47 -5.29 2.00
CA CYS A 15 4.06 -6.20 1.04
C CYS A 15 3.51 -7.64 1.15
N PHE A 16 3.22 -8.13 2.36
CA PHE A 16 2.82 -9.53 2.59
C PHE A 16 1.64 -10.01 1.72
N PRO A 17 0.54 -9.25 1.59
CA PRO A 17 -0.61 -9.71 0.81
C PRO A 17 -0.34 -9.68 -0.69
N PHE A 18 0.43 -8.70 -1.19
CA PHE A 18 0.85 -8.69 -2.59
C PHE A 18 1.74 -9.89 -2.91
N LEU A 19 2.65 -10.29 -2.00
CA LEU A 19 3.45 -11.51 -2.13
C LEU A 19 2.58 -12.78 -2.13
N TYR A 20 1.55 -12.82 -1.28
CA TYR A 20 0.59 -13.92 -1.26
C TYR A 20 -0.12 -14.07 -2.61
N PHE A 21 -0.67 -12.98 -3.15
CA PHE A 21 -1.33 -12.98 -4.46
C PHE A 21 -0.36 -13.26 -5.60
N TYR A 22 0.89 -12.79 -5.52
CA TYR A 22 1.92 -13.10 -6.49
C TYR A 22 2.16 -14.61 -6.62
N LYS A 23 2.19 -15.33 -5.50
CA LYS A 23 2.42 -16.77 -5.48
C LYS A 23 1.17 -17.59 -5.84
N LYS A 24 -0.03 -17.12 -5.50
CA LYS A 24 -1.28 -17.90 -5.58
C LYS A 24 -2.19 -17.53 -6.75
N SER A 25 -2.06 -16.32 -7.29
CA SER A 25 -2.90 -15.84 -8.39
C SER A 25 -2.24 -16.11 -9.74
N LYS A 26 -3.05 -16.27 -10.78
CA LYS A 26 -2.61 -16.20 -12.18
C LYS A 26 -2.57 -14.76 -12.71
N MET A 27 -2.69 -13.77 -11.82
CA MET A 27 -2.55 -12.35 -12.19
C MET A 27 -1.13 -12.08 -12.68
N SER A 28 -0.99 -11.17 -13.64
CA SER A 28 0.33 -10.73 -14.09
C SER A 28 1.09 -10.12 -12.91
N PRO A 29 2.37 -10.50 -12.70
CA PRO A 29 3.29 -9.86 -11.76
C PRO A 29 3.25 -8.34 -11.80
N TRP A 30 3.17 -7.77 -13.01
CA TRP A 30 3.14 -6.33 -13.23
C TRP A 30 1.93 -5.66 -12.60
N ILE A 31 0.76 -6.29 -12.62
CA ILE A 31 -0.45 -5.73 -12.02
C ILE A 31 -0.34 -5.71 -10.49
N ILE A 32 0.23 -6.76 -9.93
CA ILE A 32 0.44 -6.88 -8.47
C ILE A 32 1.46 -5.84 -8.02
N PHE A 33 2.56 -5.69 -8.77
CA PHE A 33 3.57 -4.68 -8.51
C PHE A 33 3.03 -3.26 -8.64
N LEU A 34 2.30 -2.94 -9.72
CA LEU A 34 1.64 -1.64 -9.89
C LEU A 34 0.67 -1.33 -8.75
N GLY A 35 -0.11 -2.33 -8.31
CA GLY A 35 -1.02 -2.17 -7.18
C GLY A 35 -0.30 -1.81 -5.89
N TYR A 36 0.84 -2.46 -5.61
CA TYR A 36 1.68 -2.12 -4.45
C TYR A 36 2.21 -0.69 -4.54
N ILE A 37 2.75 -0.29 -5.71
CA ILE A 37 3.26 1.07 -5.91
C ILE A 37 2.16 2.11 -5.70
N ILE A 38 0.99 1.93 -6.30
CA ILE A 38 -0.15 2.86 -6.13
C ILE A 38 -0.53 3.02 -4.65
N CYS A 39 -0.53 1.93 -3.87
CA CYS A 39 -0.86 1.99 -2.45
C CYS A 39 0.24 2.66 -1.61
N ALA A 40 1.51 2.41 -1.94
CA ALA A 40 2.66 2.94 -1.20
C ALA A 40 2.98 4.41 -1.51
N THR A 41 2.65 4.89 -2.73
CA THR A 41 3.02 6.23 -3.22
C THR A 41 2.56 7.37 -2.30
N PRO A 42 1.31 7.44 -1.81
CA PRO A 42 0.87 8.55 -0.97
C PRO A 42 1.74 8.72 0.28
N MET A 43 1.96 7.63 1.02
CA MET A 43 2.78 7.66 2.24
C MET A 43 4.24 8.07 1.95
N LEU A 44 4.85 7.56 0.88
CA LEU A 44 6.23 7.89 0.52
C LEU A 44 6.37 9.35 0.09
N TYR A 45 5.44 9.86 -0.71
CA TYR A 45 5.46 11.23 -1.19
C TYR A 45 5.40 12.23 -0.03
N PHE A 46 4.42 12.06 0.86
CA PHE A 46 4.25 12.97 1.99
C PHE A 46 5.38 12.86 3.03
N TYR A 47 6.01 11.69 3.17
CA TYR A 47 7.20 11.58 4.01
C TYR A 47 8.39 12.34 3.42
N ILE A 48 8.64 12.22 2.12
CA ILE A 48 9.71 12.97 1.46
C ILE A 48 9.45 14.47 1.59
N ASP A 49 8.21 14.89 1.39
CA ASP A 49 7.80 16.28 1.54
C ASP A 49 8.00 16.79 2.98
N ASP A 50 7.60 16.02 4.00
CA ASP A 50 7.80 16.33 5.41
C ASP A 50 9.28 16.52 5.77
N VAL A 51 10.15 15.65 5.25
CA VAL A 51 11.61 15.73 5.47
C VAL A 51 12.21 16.97 4.81
N ILE A 52 11.70 17.38 3.64
CA ILE A 52 12.21 18.55 2.91
C ILE A 52 11.71 19.86 3.53
N GLN A 53 10.42 19.94 3.85
CA GLN A 53 9.81 21.18 4.32
C GLN A 53 9.99 21.41 5.83
N GLN A 54 10.37 20.38 6.59
CA GLN A 54 10.63 20.46 8.03
C GLN A 54 9.52 21.19 8.78
N TYR A 55 8.27 20.77 8.56
CA TYR A 55 7.12 21.38 9.20
C TYR A 55 7.30 21.44 10.72
N GLU A 56 7.19 22.65 11.29
CA GLU A 56 7.35 22.86 12.75
C GLU A 56 6.15 22.35 13.55
N ASP A 57 4.98 22.24 12.91
CA ASP A 57 3.72 21.80 13.51
C ASP A 57 3.31 20.38 13.08
N ALA A 58 2.24 19.86 13.70
CA ALA A 58 1.68 18.55 13.36
C ALA A 58 1.30 18.46 11.87
N ASN A 59 2.02 17.62 11.12
CA ASN A 59 1.78 17.42 9.69
C ASN A 59 0.53 16.56 9.45
N ILE A 60 -0.62 17.23 9.30
CA ILE A 60 -1.91 16.61 8.93
C ILE A 60 -1.79 15.86 7.59
N GLY A 61 -0.97 16.37 6.67
CA GLY A 61 -0.70 15.73 5.38
C GLY A 61 -0.11 14.33 5.53
N LEU A 62 0.87 14.17 6.42
CA LEU A 62 1.47 12.86 6.72
C LEU A 62 0.43 11.88 7.30
N GLY A 63 -0.41 12.36 8.23
CA GLY A 63 -1.52 11.56 8.77
C GLY A 63 -2.50 11.10 7.69
N LEU A 64 -2.97 12.02 6.85
CA LEU A 64 -3.87 11.74 5.71
C LEU A 64 -3.25 10.79 4.70
N ALA A 65 -1.95 10.89 4.45
CA ALA A 65 -1.23 10.01 3.54
C ALA A 65 -1.21 8.57 4.04
N ILE A 66 -0.96 8.37 5.35
CA ILE A 66 -1.04 7.06 5.99
C ILE A 66 -2.45 6.49 5.85
N PHE A 67 -3.49 7.28 6.20
CA PHE A 67 -4.89 6.84 6.05
C PHE A 67 -5.24 6.48 4.60
N SER A 68 -4.80 7.28 3.63
CA SER A 68 -5.03 7.05 2.21
C SER A 68 -4.35 5.78 1.72
N THR A 69 -3.11 5.52 2.15
CA THR A 69 -2.39 4.28 1.85
C THR A 69 -3.15 3.06 2.37
N TRP A 70 -3.61 3.09 3.62
CA TRP A 70 -4.41 1.99 4.18
C TRP A 70 -5.74 1.81 3.47
N PHE A 71 -6.45 2.90 3.14
CA PHE A 71 -7.71 2.85 2.41
C PHE A 71 -7.53 2.22 1.01
N LEU A 72 -6.55 2.70 0.23
CA LEU A 72 -6.23 2.14 -1.09
C LEU A 72 -5.86 0.66 -1.01
N THR A 73 -5.11 0.30 0.03
CA THR A 73 -4.67 -1.07 0.27
C THR A 73 -5.86 -2.00 0.51
N VAL A 74 -6.80 -1.61 1.37
CA VAL A 74 -8.04 -2.38 1.60
C VAL A 74 -8.85 -2.52 0.31
N CYS A 75 -9.04 -1.43 -0.44
CA CYS A 75 -9.74 -1.46 -1.72
C CYS A 75 -9.11 -2.43 -2.73
N MET A 76 -7.78 -2.40 -2.85
CA MET A 76 -7.04 -3.31 -3.73
C MET A 76 -7.15 -4.77 -3.28
N TYR A 77 -7.09 -5.03 -1.97
CA TYR A 77 -7.21 -6.39 -1.45
C TYR A 77 -8.60 -6.97 -1.67
N ILE A 78 -9.66 -6.19 -1.44
CA ILE A 78 -11.04 -6.59 -1.74
C ILE A 78 -11.16 -6.93 -3.22
N THR A 79 -10.63 -6.07 -4.11
CA THR A 79 -10.68 -6.28 -5.55
C THR A 79 -9.94 -7.56 -5.99
N MET A 80 -8.72 -7.79 -5.48
CA MET A 80 -7.95 -9.00 -5.77
C MET A 80 -8.62 -10.27 -5.23
N PHE A 81 -9.23 -10.18 -4.04
CA PHE A 81 -9.94 -11.29 -3.43
C PHE A 81 -11.20 -11.67 -4.22
N ILE A 82 -12.02 -10.68 -4.61
CA ILE A 82 -13.17 -10.90 -5.48
C ILE A 82 -12.74 -11.54 -6.80
N TYR A 83 -11.70 -11.00 -7.44
CA TYR A 83 -11.16 -11.57 -8.69
C TYR A 83 -10.74 -13.03 -8.52
N PHE A 84 -10.06 -13.35 -7.43
CA PHE A 84 -9.62 -14.70 -7.11
C PHE A 84 -10.80 -15.66 -6.93
N LEU A 85 -11.85 -15.26 -6.22
CA LEU A 85 -13.07 -16.06 -6.04
C LEU A 85 -13.81 -16.31 -7.37
N LEU A 86 -13.97 -15.27 -8.20
CA LEU A 86 -14.61 -15.39 -9.51
C LEU A 86 -13.85 -16.33 -10.45
N ARG A 87 -12.52 -16.29 -10.43
CA ARG A 87 -11.66 -17.21 -11.19
C ARG A 87 -11.80 -18.66 -10.75
N ARG A 88 -12.03 -18.93 -9.45
CA ARG A 88 -12.26 -20.30 -8.95
C ARG A 88 -13.60 -20.87 -9.37
N LYS A 89 -14.65 -20.04 -9.47
CA LYS A 89 -15.97 -20.50 -9.94
C LYS A 89 -16.02 -20.85 -11.42
N LYS A 90 -15.14 -20.25 -12.24
CA LYS A 90 -15.03 -20.51 -13.69
C LYS A 90 -14.17 -21.74 -14.03
N LYS A 91 -13.62 -22.42 -13.04
CA LYS A 91 -12.68 -23.54 -13.19
C LYS A 91 -13.35 -24.81 -12.67
#